data_AF-D3D8W0-F1
#
_entry.id   AF-D3D8W0-F1
#
_cell.length_a   1.000
_cell.length_b   1.000
_cell.length_c   1.000
_cell.angle_alpha   90.00
_cell.angle_beta   90.00
_cell.angle_gamma   90.00
#
_symmetry.space_group_name_H-M   'P 1'
#
loop_
_entity.id
_entity.type
_entity.pdbx_description
1 polymer ?
#
loop_
_entity_poly.entity_id
_entity_poly.type
_entity_poly.pdbx_seq_one_letter_code
_entity_poly.pdbx_strand_id
1 'polypeptide(L)'
;MLVGYDSDLAAEATRLTNRLRDALLHIHPAAERLLGRHIHRPGILEILAAAPTPAAWRQLGEAGIAEAMHPRSPQLAKTLSAQLIRVLDEQTVLVPGTAAFGRVIAGVARKLLGVLDERADAHRLSL
;
A
#
# COMPACT_ATOMS: atom_id res chain seq x y z
N MET A 1 -0.81 -21.98 21.54
CA MET A 1 -1.52 -20.67 21.56
C MET A 1 -1.01 -19.74 20.46
N LEU A 2 0.30 -19.65 20.20
CA LEU A 2 0.90 -18.82 19.14
C LEU A 2 0.47 -19.17 17.70
N VAL A 3 0.24 -20.44 17.37
CA VAL A 3 -0.16 -20.87 16.00
C VAL A 3 -1.54 -20.35 15.60
N GLY A 4 -2.49 -20.31 16.54
CA GLY A 4 -3.82 -19.74 16.28
C GLY A 4 -3.76 -18.24 16.02
N TYR A 5 -2.94 -17.54 16.80
CA TYR A 5 -2.75 -16.10 16.66
C TYR A 5 -2.05 -15.69 15.35
N ASP A 6 -0.99 -16.37 14.90
CA ASP A 6 -0.41 -16.10 13.57
C ASP A 6 -1.41 -16.41 12.45
N SER A 7 -2.22 -17.46 12.59
CA SER A 7 -3.28 -17.79 11.63
C SER A 7 -4.34 -16.68 11.54
N ASP A 8 -4.74 -16.11 12.69
CA ASP A 8 -5.67 -14.97 12.76
C ASP A 8 -5.06 -13.73 12.10
N LEU A 9 -3.80 -13.42 12.39
CA LEU A 9 -3.08 -12.30 11.75
C LEU A 9 -2.93 -12.52 10.23
N ALA A 10 -2.72 -13.75 9.78
CA ALA A 10 -2.66 -14.09 8.36
C ALA A 10 -4.00 -13.88 7.64
N ALA A 11 -5.09 -14.31 8.27
CA ALA A 11 -6.44 -14.08 7.77
C ALA A 11 -6.76 -12.58 7.72
N GLU A 12 -6.37 -11.84 8.76
CA GLU A 12 -6.58 -10.39 8.81
C GLU A 12 -5.79 -9.65 7.72
N ALA A 13 -4.52 -10.00 7.54
CA ALA A 13 -3.69 -9.43 6.48
C ALA A 13 -4.32 -9.67 5.09
N THR A 14 -4.81 -10.89 4.84
CA THR A 14 -5.48 -11.24 3.58
C THR A 14 -6.73 -10.38 3.35
N ARG A 15 -7.56 -10.23 4.38
CA ARG A 15 -8.79 -9.42 4.32
C ARG A 15 -8.49 -7.95 4.04
N LEU A 16 -7.51 -7.38 4.75
CA LEU A 16 -7.10 -5.98 4.58
C LEU A 16 -6.50 -5.75 3.19
N THR A 17 -5.70 -6.69 2.68
CA THR A 17 -5.17 -6.62 1.32
C THR A 17 -6.28 -6.60 0.29
N ASN A 18 -7.25 -7.51 0.36
CA ASN A 18 -8.35 -7.54 -0.61
C ASN A 18 -9.14 -6.22 -0.58
N ARG A 19 -9.44 -5.70 0.61
CA ARG A 19 -10.09 -4.40 0.76
C ARG A 19 -9.29 -3.24 0.17
N LEU A 20 -7.96 -3.28 0.29
CA LEU A 20 -7.08 -2.28 -0.30
C LEU A 20 -7.08 -2.36 -1.83
N ARG A 21 -7.05 -3.57 -2.39
CA ARG A 21 -7.15 -3.81 -3.84
C ARG A 21 -8.49 -3.31 -4.38
N ASP A 22 -9.59 -3.62 -3.71
CA ASP A 22 -10.93 -3.14 -4.11
C ASP A 22 -11.02 -1.61 -4.11
N ALA A 23 -10.49 -0.96 -3.07
CA ALA A 23 -10.48 0.49 -2.98
C ALA A 23 -9.58 1.14 -4.04
N LEU A 24 -8.40 0.55 -4.31
CA LEU A 24 -7.50 0.99 -5.37
C LEU A 24 -8.11 0.79 -6.75
N LEU A 25 -8.80 -0.31 -7.00
CA LEU A 25 -9.47 -0.55 -8.29
C LEU A 25 -10.51 0.52 -8.60
N HIS A 26 -11.18 1.05 -7.56
CA HIS A 26 -12.22 2.06 -7.71
C HIS A 26 -11.71 3.45 -8.10
N ILE A 27 -10.49 3.83 -7.68
CA ILE A 27 -9.95 5.18 -7.90
C ILE A 27 -8.63 5.24 -8.65
N HIS A 28 -7.91 4.13 -8.73
CA HIS A 28 -6.59 4.03 -9.33
C HIS A 28 -6.31 2.63 -9.93
N PRO A 29 -7.12 2.18 -10.91
CA PRO A 29 -7.04 0.82 -11.46
C PRO A 29 -5.67 0.51 -12.09
N ALA A 30 -5.00 1.50 -12.66
CA ALA A 30 -3.68 1.32 -13.25
C ALA A 30 -2.59 1.09 -12.20
N ALA A 31 -2.66 1.81 -11.06
CA ALA A 31 -1.75 1.53 -9.95
C ALA A 31 -2.07 0.22 -9.25
N GLU A 32 -3.34 -0.19 -9.14
CA GLU A 32 -3.67 -1.52 -8.60
C GLU A 32 -2.96 -2.61 -9.38
N ARG A 33 -3.00 -2.56 -10.72
CA ARG A 33 -2.30 -3.53 -11.58
C ARG A 33 -0.79 -3.54 -11.34
N LEU A 34 -0.18 -2.36 -11.20
CA LEU A 34 1.25 -2.24 -10.93
C LEU A 34 1.63 -2.77 -9.53
N LEU A 35 0.82 -2.42 -8.53
CA LEU A 35 1.07 -2.69 -7.12
C LEU A 35 0.57 -4.06 -6.65
N GLY A 36 -0.29 -4.76 -7.41
CA GLY A 36 -1.03 -5.93 -6.93
C GLY A 36 -0.15 -7.02 -6.32
N ARG A 37 1.03 -7.29 -6.92
CA ARG A 37 2.01 -8.26 -6.39
C ARG A 37 2.89 -7.72 -5.26
N HIS A 38 2.92 -6.41 -5.08
CA HIS A 38 3.76 -5.69 -4.13
C HIS A 38 2.96 -5.09 -2.96
N ILE A 39 1.65 -5.28 -2.91
CA ILE A 39 0.77 -4.58 -1.98
C ILE A 39 1.06 -4.91 -0.50
N HIS A 40 1.61 -6.09 -0.22
CA HIS A 40 2.05 -6.47 1.12
C HIS A 40 3.42 -5.90 1.51
N ARG A 41 4.13 -5.20 0.60
CA ARG A 41 5.46 -4.67 0.88
C ARG A 41 5.31 -3.41 1.74
N PRO A 42 5.97 -3.33 2.91
CA PRO A 42 5.74 -2.23 3.84
C PRO A 42 5.95 -0.84 3.22
N GLY A 43 6.96 -0.62 2.37
CA GLY A 43 7.15 0.69 1.73
C GLY A 43 6.00 1.12 0.82
N ILE A 44 5.29 0.17 0.19
CA ILE A 44 4.09 0.49 -0.61
C ILE A 44 2.95 0.92 0.29
N LEU A 45 2.78 0.25 1.42
CA LEU A 45 1.74 0.60 2.39
C LEU A 45 2.00 1.95 3.06
N GLU A 46 3.26 2.33 3.29
CA GLU A 46 3.63 3.67 3.79
C GLU A 46 3.19 4.76 2.81
N ILE A 47 3.46 4.57 1.50
CA ILE A 47 2.98 5.50 0.47
C ILE A 47 1.46 5.55 0.42
N LEU A 48 0.78 4.41 0.46
CA LEU A 48 -0.68 4.38 0.46
C LEU A 48 -1.28 4.99 1.73
N ALA A 49 -0.56 4.95 2.85
CA ALA A 49 -0.96 5.60 4.10
C ALA A 49 -0.77 7.12 4.06
N ALA A 50 0.35 7.60 3.51
CA ALA A 50 0.72 9.02 3.47
C ALA A 50 0.05 9.77 2.31
N ALA A 51 -0.02 9.13 1.15
CA ALA A 51 -0.54 9.69 -0.09
C ALA A 51 -1.50 8.67 -0.75
N PRO A 52 -2.77 8.61 -0.33
CA PRO A 52 -3.69 7.55 -0.76
C PRO A 52 -4.36 7.79 -2.12
N THR A 53 -4.04 8.89 -2.81
CA THR A 53 -4.75 9.30 -4.04
C THR A 53 -3.79 9.59 -5.19
N PRO A 54 -4.26 9.44 -6.46
CA PRO A 54 -3.47 9.80 -7.63
C PRO A 54 -2.95 11.24 -7.59
N ALA A 55 -3.77 12.19 -7.12
CA ALA A 55 -3.38 13.59 -7.01
C ALA A 55 -2.25 13.79 -5.98
N ALA A 56 -2.29 13.08 -4.85
CA ALA A 56 -1.23 13.14 -3.85
C ALA A 56 0.09 12.58 -4.38
N TRP A 57 0.05 11.55 -5.22
CA TRP A 57 1.26 11.03 -5.88
C TRP A 57 1.83 12.00 -6.89
N ARG A 58 0.99 12.69 -7.67
CA ARG A 58 1.44 13.77 -8.56
C ARG A 58 2.09 14.92 -7.80
N GLN A 59 1.55 15.27 -6.62
CA GLN A 59 2.13 16.31 -5.77
C GLN A 59 3.48 15.91 -5.17
N LEU A 60 3.65 14.65 -4.76
CA LEU A 60 4.95 14.14 -4.28
C LEU A 60 5.99 14.06 -5.39
N GLY A 61 5.56 13.71 -6.60
CA GLY A 61 6.46 13.38 -7.71
C GLY A 61 7.30 12.13 -7.44
N GLU A 62 8.17 11.77 -8.38
CA GLU A 62 8.98 10.56 -8.30
C GLU A 62 9.90 10.56 -7.07
N ALA A 63 10.58 11.68 -6.81
CA ALA A 63 11.53 11.80 -5.71
C ALA A 63 10.84 11.65 -4.34
N GLY A 64 9.68 12.28 -4.15
CA GLY A 64 8.93 12.16 -2.89
C GLY A 64 8.38 10.75 -2.66
N ILE A 65 7.94 10.06 -3.72
CA ILE A 65 7.54 8.65 -3.64
C ILE A 65 8.73 7.77 -3.24
N ALA A 66 9.90 7.99 -3.88
CA ALA A 66 11.10 7.22 -3.55
C ALA A 66 11.52 7.44 -2.09
N GLU A 67 11.53 8.68 -1.62
CA GLU A 67 11.90 9.04 -0.25
C GLU A 67 11.00 8.36 0.77
N ALA A 68 9.68 8.42 0.60
CA ALA A 68 8.75 7.82 1.55
C ALA A 68 8.77 6.28 1.53
N MET A 69 9.12 5.64 0.41
CA MET A 69 9.30 4.17 0.36
C MET A 69 10.64 3.70 0.91
N HIS A 70 11.69 4.51 0.81
CA HIS A 70 13.07 4.11 1.03
C HIS A 70 13.35 3.47 2.40
N PRO A 71 12.82 3.98 3.54
CA PRO A 71 13.11 3.43 4.87
C PRO A 71 12.73 1.96 5.02
N ARG A 72 11.63 1.53 4.39
CA ARG A 72 11.10 0.16 4.55
C ARG A 72 11.28 -0.71 3.31
N SER A 73 11.58 -0.13 2.15
CA SER A 73 11.67 -0.86 0.88
C SER A 73 12.62 -0.18 -0.12
N PRO A 74 13.93 -0.11 0.16
CA PRO A 74 14.89 0.67 -0.63
C PRO A 74 15.02 0.17 -2.08
N GLN A 75 14.95 -1.14 -2.33
CA GLN A 75 15.01 -1.68 -3.70
C GLN A 75 13.76 -1.34 -4.53
N LEU A 76 12.60 -1.30 -3.87
CA LEU A 76 11.36 -0.93 -4.55
C LEU A 76 11.32 0.57 -4.81
N ALA A 77 11.82 1.40 -3.89
CA ALA A 77 11.93 2.84 -4.08
C ALA A 77 12.73 3.21 -5.35
N LYS A 78 13.78 2.43 -5.67
CA LYS A 78 14.59 2.63 -6.88
C LYS A 78 13.86 2.29 -8.19
N THR A 79 12.90 1.37 -8.15
CA THR A 79 12.31 0.78 -9.36
C THR A 79 10.87 1.20 -9.59
N LEU A 80 10.06 1.25 -8.53
CA LEU A 80 8.62 1.52 -8.62
C LEU A 80 8.27 3.00 -8.65
N SER A 81 9.09 3.90 -8.10
CA SER A 81 8.75 5.33 -8.04
C SER A 81 8.52 5.94 -9.43
N ALA A 82 9.44 5.68 -10.37
CA ALA A 82 9.29 6.10 -11.76
C ALA A 82 8.09 5.43 -12.46
N GLN A 83 7.83 4.15 -12.16
CA GLN A 83 6.70 3.40 -12.74
C GLN A 83 5.36 3.94 -12.23
N LEU A 84 5.26 4.30 -10.96
CA LEU A 84 4.05 4.87 -10.36
C LEU A 84 3.71 6.22 -10.99
N ILE A 85 4.69 7.08 -11.23
CA ILE A 85 4.46 8.35 -11.92
C ILE A 85 3.99 8.13 -13.37
N ARG A 86 4.64 7.24 -14.13
CA ARG A 86 4.22 6.94 -15.51
C ARG A 86 2.78 6.42 -15.58
N VAL A 87 2.41 5.55 -14.64
CA VAL A 87 1.06 4.98 -14.57
C VAL A 87 -0.01 6.04 -14.24
N LEU A 88 0.35 7.14 -13.56
CA LEU A 88 -0.57 8.26 -13.35
C LEU A 88 -0.88 9.00 -14.65
N ASP A 89 0.04 9.05 -15.60
CA ASP A 89 -0.17 9.74 -16.88
C ASP A 89 -1.14 8.97 -17.79
N GLU A 90 -1.23 7.65 -17.61
CA GLU A 90 -2.21 6.79 -18.30
C GLU A 90 -3.64 7.00 -17.79
N GLN A 91 -3.82 7.57 -16.59
CA GLN A 91 -5.13 7.73 -15.98
C GLN A 91 -5.71 9.15 -16.21
N THR A 92 -6.74 9.21 -17.06
CA THR A 92 -7.40 10.46 -17.48
C THR A 92 -8.73 10.76 -16.77
N VAL A 93 -9.29 9.79 -16.02
CA VAL A 93 -10.62 9.93 -15.39
C VAL A 93 -10.49 10.15 -13.88
N LEU A 94 -11.05 11.27 -13.41
CA LEU A 94 -11.31 11.54 -12.00
C LEU A 94 -12.64 10.89 -11.59
N VAL A 95 -12.60 9.99 -10.61
CA VAL A 95 -13.80 9.28 -10.13
C VAL A 95 -14.43 10.05 -8.96
N PRO A 96 -15.73 10.33 -8.98
CA PRO A 96 -16.45 10.87 -7.82
C PRO A 96 -16.22 9.99 -6.58
N GLY A 97 -15.95 10.60 -5.43
CA GLY A 97 -15.65 9.86 -4.20
C GLY A 97 -14.17 9.51 -3.98
N THR A 98 -13.25 9.99 -4.84
CA THR A 98 -11.79 9.82 -4.66
C THR A 98 -11.32 10.20 -3.25
N ALA A 99 -11.84 11.29 -2.66
CA ALA A 99 -11.49 11.69 -1.29
C ALA A 99 -11.99 10.70 -0.22
N ALA A 100 -13.16 10.09 -0.41
CA ALA A 100 -13.70 9.09 0.50
C ALA A 100 -12.88 7.80 0.43
N PHE A 101 -12.62 7.29 -0.77
CA PHE A 101 -11.75 6.14 -0.98
C PHE A 101 -10.31 6.39 -0.52
N GLY A 102 -9.78 7.59 -0.70
CA GLY A 102 -8.46 7.96 -0.19
C GLY A 102 -8.36 7.79 1.34
N ARG A 103 -9.39 8.18 2.09
CA ARG A 103 -9.43 7.94 3.55
C ARG A 103 -9.48 6.46 3.90
N VAL A 104 -10.23 5.66 3.12
CA VAL A 104 -10.31 4.20 3.30
C VAL A 104 -8.95 3.56 3.02
N ILE A 105 -8.31 3.89 1.90
CA ILE A 105 -6.99 3.40 1.50
C ILE A 105 -5.97 3.69 2.59
N ALA A 106 -5.88 4.95 3.05
CA ALA A 106 -4.92 5.33 4.09
C ALA A 106 -5.16 4.57 5.41
N GLY A 107 -6.42 4.40 5.81
CA GLY A 107 -6.78 3.66 7.02
C GLY A 107 -6.48 2.17 6.93
N VAL A 108 -6.80 1.54 5.78
CA VAL A 108 -6.56 0.11 5.55
C VAL A 108 -5.06 -0.16 5.41
N ALA A 109 -4.30 0.69 4.74
CA ALA A 109 -2.86 0.56 4.60
C ALA A 109 -2.14 0.61 5.96
N ARG A 110 -2.50 1.57 6.82
CA ARG A 110 -1.97 1.65 8.21
C ARG A 110 -2.30 0.41 9.04
N LYS A 111 -3.53 -0.11 8.94
CA LYS A 111 -3.93 -1.34 9.64
C LYS A 111 -3.13 -2.54 9.15
N LEU A 112 -2.97 -2.68 7.84
CA LEU A 112 -2.22 -3.78 7.25
C LEU A 112 -0.73 -3.72 7.64
N LEU A 113 -0.13 -2.52 7.68
CA LEU A 113 1.22 -2.34 8.21
C LEU A 113 1.35 -2.86 9.64
N GLY A 114 0.44 -2.46 10.52
CA GLY A 114 0.45 -2.93 11.92
C GLY A 114 0.36 -4.45 12.04
N VAL A 115 -0.53 -5.09 11.29
CA VAL A 115 -0.67 -6.56 11.28
C VAL A 115 0.60 -7.22 10.76
N LEU A 116 1.24 -6.70 9.71
CA LEU A 116 2.48 -7.26 9.17
C LEU A 116 3.67 -7.10 10.14
N ASP A 117 3.73 -5.98 10.86
CA ASP A 117 4.75 -5.74 11.88
C ASP A 117 4.57 -6.70 13.07
N GLU A 118 3.33 -6.88 13.53
CA GLU A 118 2.98 -7.82 14.60
C GLU A 118 3.33 -9.27 14.23
N ARG A 119 3.08 -9.68 12.97
CA ARG A 119 3.52 -11.00 12.47
C ARG A 119 5.03 -11.12 12.44
N ALA A 120 5.75 -10.10 11.97
CA ALA A 120 7.21 -10.11 11.93
C ALA A 120 7.82 -10.25 13.33
N ASP A 121 7.22 -9.59 14.33
CA ASP A 121 7.64 -9.68 15.72
C ASP A 121 7.29 -11.04 16.35
N ALA A 122 6.10 -11.59 16.08
CA ALA A 122 5.71 -12.92 16.53
C ALA A 122 6.65 -14.02 16.00
N HIS A 123 7.08 -13.91 14.73
CA HIS A 123 8.08 -14.82 14.16
C HIS A 123 9.45 -14.67 14.83
N ARG A 124 9.88 -13.45 15.18
CA ARG A 124 11.16 -13.21 15.85
C ARG A 124 11.19 -13.75 17.28
N LEU A 125 10.07 -13.72 17.99
CA LEU A 125 9.92 -14.26 19.35
C LEU A 125 9.82 -15.80 19.41
N SER A 126 9.63 -16.44 18.26
CA SER A 126 9.51 -17.91 18.15
C SER A 126 10.84 -18.61 17.80
N LEU A 127 11.95 -17.85 17.71
CA LEU A 127 13.33 -18.30 17.46
C LEU A 127 14.18 -18.13 18.72
#